data_AF-A0A1Q7VB94-F1
#
_entry.id   AF-A0A1Q7VB94-F1
#
_cell.length_a   1.000
_cell.length_b   1.000
_cell.length_c   1.000
_cell.angle_alpha   90.00
_cell.angle_beta   90.00
_cell.angle_gamma   90.00
#
_symmetry.space_group_name_H-M   'P 1'
#
loop_
_entity.id
_entity.type
_entity.pdbx_description
1 polymer ?
#
loop_
_entity_poly.entity_id
_entity_poly.type
_entity_poly.pdbx_seq_one_letter_code
_entity_poly.pdbx_strand_id
1 'polypeptide(L)'
;MSLARIALKNSSEEFSLRPLRRSALPPDTIKLARFLIGKVVVHDLPTGRLSGRIVETEAYPPGDAAGHHFRGPTPRIRSMYLAPGHAYIFFNYGAHFMLNVVSEPAGIAAAILIRALEPLDGIELMQRHRKTTRLLDLTRGPGRLAAAFQIDRRHDGFDLCAPGPLWLGEISHPTGQIGKTVRIGITRAADQLLRFYERGNPFVSGPQRLLLPHATRKKAALS
;
A
#
# COMPACT_ATOMS: atom_id res chain seq x y z
N MET A 1 30.77 3.16 12.03
CA MET A 1 30.16 3.44 10.71
C MET A 1 28.76 2.85 10.69
N SER A 2 27.72 3.68 10.56
CA SER A 2 26.31 3.27 10.66
C SER A 2 25.93 2.28 9.56
N LEU A 3 25.18 1.23 9.91
CA LEU A 3 24.53 0.26 9.00
C LEU A 3 23.81 0.95 7.82
N ALA A 4 23.34 2.18 8.00
CA ALA A 4 22.71 2.98 6.96
C ALA A 4 23.65 3.34 5.78
N ARG A 5 24.97 3.43 6.00
CA ARG A 5 25.95 3.69 4.92
C ARG A 5 26.31 2.44 4.12
N ILE A 6 26.11 1.24 4.66
CA ILE A 6 26.34 -0.02 3.95
C ILE A 6 25.17 -0.31 2.98
N ALA A 7 23.94 0.06 3.36
CA ALA A 7 22.76 -0.09 2.51
C ALA A 7 22.74 0.84 1.27
N LEU A 8 23.47 1.95 1.29
CA LEU A 8 23.42 2.97 0.23
C LEU A 8 24.50 2.82 -0.84
N LYS A 9 25.37 1.78 -0.76
CA LYS A 9 26.50 1.65 -1.68
C LYS A 9 26.43 0.48 -2.65
N ASN A 10 25.40 -0.37 -2.64
CA ASN A 10 25.23 -1.47 -3.59
C ASN A 10 23.75 -1.93 -3.69
N SER A 11 22.86 -1.15 -4.31
CA SER A 11 21.58 -1.69 -4.77
C SER A 11 21.01 -0.95 -5.98
N SER A 12 21.87 -0.59 -6.93
CA SER A 12 21.51 -0.72 -8.34
C SER A 12 21.63 -2.21 -8.71
N GLU A 13 20.94 -3.08 -7.98
CA GLU A 13 20.60 -4.38 -8.58
C GLU A 13 19.57 -4.04 -9.64
N GLU A 14 19.93 -4.30 -10.89
CA GLU A 14 19.10 -4.04 -12.05
C GLU A 14 17.87 -4.95 -11.98
N PHE A 15 16.83 -4.52 -11.27
CA PHE A 15 15.57 -5.25 -11.22
C PHE A 15 14.78 -4.95 -12.49
N SER A 16 14.29 -6.01 -13.15
CA SER A 16 13.39 -5.85 -14.27
C SER A 16 12.00 -5.47 -13.74
N LEU A 17 11.59 -4.21 -13.92
CA LEU A 17 10.26 -3.72 -13.61
C LEU A 17 9.33 -3.90 -14.81
N ARG A 18 8.23 -4.65 -14.64
CA ARG A 18 7.24 -4.91 -15.69
C ARG A 18 5.83 -4.58 -15.22
N PRO A 19 4.93 -4.07 -16.09
CA PRO A 19 3.52 -3.87 -15.73
C PRO A 19 2.84 -5.17 -15.33
N LEU A 20 2.08 -5.11 -14.22
CA LEU A 20 1.29 -6.21 -13.71
C LEU A 20 0.01 -6.37 -14.53
N ARG A 21 -0.17 -7.56 -15.11
CA ARG A 21 -1.36 -7.88 -15.90
C ARG A 21 -2.58 -8.07 -15.00
N ARG A 22 -3.74 -7.53 -15.41
CA ARG A 22 -5.02 -7.71 -14.69
C ARG A 22 -5.37 -9.18 -14.44
N SER A 23 -5.05 -10.07 -15.39
CA SER A 23 -5.29 -11.51 -15.27
C SER A 23 -4.44 -12.22 -14.21
N ALA A 24 -3.38 -11.59 -13.71
CA ALA A 24 -2.57 -12.11 -12.61
C ALA A 24 -3.15 -11.76 -11.22
N LEU A 25 -4.13 -10.86 -11.14
CA LEU A 25 -4.74 -10.46 -9.88
C LEU A 25 -5.61 -11.59 -9.32
N PRO A 26 -5.41 -12.02 -8.07
CA PRO A 26 -6.33 -12.95 -7.41
C PRO A 26 -7.74 -12.35 -7.31
N PRO A 27 -8.80 -13.15 -7.48
CA PRO A 27 -10.18 -12.65 -7.48
C PRO A 27 -10.69 -12.27 -6.08
N ASP A 28 -10.09 -12.82 -5.02
CA ASP A 28 -10.49 -12.61 -3.62
C ASP A 28 -9.69 -11.45 -2.98
N THR A 29 -10.40 -10.56 -2.28
CA THR A 29 -9.82 -9.37 -1.65
C THR A 29 -8.65 -9.68 -0.71
N ILE A 30 -8.74 -10.75 0.09
CA ILE A 30 -7.71 -11.12 1.07
C ILE A 30 -6.49 -11.70 0.37
N LYS A 31 -6.71 -12.57 -0.63
CA LYS A 31 -5.64 -13.11 -1.49
C LYS A 31 -4.94 -12.00 -2.26
N LEU A 32 -5.68 -11.04 -2.82
CA LEU A 32 -5.10 -9.90 -3.52
C LEU A 32 -4.28 -9.01 -2.57
N ALA A 33 -4.77 -8.73 -1.36
CA ALA A 33 -4.00 -7.95 -0.38
C ALA A 33 -2.65 -8.58 -0.03
N ARG A 34 -2.60 -9.90 0.09
CA ARG A 34 -1.37 -10.66 0.29
C ARG A 34 -0.48 -10.67 -0.95
N PHE A 35 -1.07 -10.88 -2.12
CA PHE A 35 -0.37 -10.93 -3.41
C PHE A 35 0.31 -9.62 -3.76
N LEU A 36 -0.28 -8.49 -3.37
CA LEU A 36 0.31 -7.17 -3.61
C LEU A 36 1.59 -6.92 -2.80
N ILE A 37 1.86 -7.67 -1.72
CA ILE A 37 3.14 -7.54 -0.99
C ILE A 37 4.29 -8.01 -1.90
N GLY A 38 5.25 -7.11 -2.13
CA GLY A 38 6.37 -7.30 -3.05
C GLY A 38 6.11 -6.80 -4.48
N LYS A 39 4.86 -6.44 -4.83
CA LYS A 39 4.56 -5.72 -6.09
C LYS A 39 4.97 -4.26 -5.97
N VAL A 40 4.94 -3.51 -7.07
CA VAL A 40 5.45 -2.13 -7.13
C VAL A 40 4.32 -1.18 -7.49
N VAL A 41 4.26 -0.03 -6.82
CA VAL A 41 3.50 1.13 -7.31
C VAL A 41 4.46 2.02 -8.08
N VAL A 42 4.07 2.41 -9.29
CA VAL A 42 4.88 3.28 -10.16
C VAL A 42 4.06 4.51 -10.54
N HIS A 43 4.67 5.69 -10.43
CA HIS A 43 4.11 6.93 -10.93
C HIS A 43 5.13 7.62 -11.85
N ASP A 44 4.84 7.62 -13.14
CA ASP A 44 5.59 8.32 -14.17
C ASP A 44 5.14 9.79 -14.24
N LEU A 45 5.91 10.68 -13.61
CA LEU A 45 5.70 12.12 -13.67
C LEU A 45 6.53 12.73 -14.81
N PRO A 46 6.15 13.91 -15.33
CA PRO A 46 6.99 14.65 -16.27
C PRO A 46 8.39 14.98 -15.72
N THR A 47 8.53 15.06 -14.38
CA THR A 47 9.79 15.34 -13.69
C THR A 47 10.63 14.11 -13.39
N GLY A 48 10.12 12.90 -13.65
CA GLY A 48 10.79 11.64 -13.42
C GLY A 48 9.90 10.56 -12.83
N ARG A 49 10.37 9.31 -12.90
CA ARG A 49 9.68 8.15 -12.33
C ARG A 49 9.83 8.11 -10.81
N LEU A 50 8.71 7.81 -10.15
CA LEU A 50 8.65 7.40 -8.75
C LEU A 50 8.25 5.93 -8.70
N SER A 51 8.96 5.11 -7.94
CA SER A 51 8.56 3.71 -7.76
C SER A 51 8.82 3.24 -6.33
N GLY A 52 8.00 2.31 -5.86
CA GLY A 52 8.12 1.78 -4.51
C GLY A 52 7.48 0.42 -4.37
N ARG A 53 8.20 -0.51 -3.74
CA ARG A 53 7.74 -1.87 -3.49
C ARG A 53 6.75 -1.87 -2.33
N ILE A 54 5.59 -2.48 -2.52
CA ILE A 54 4.54 -2.57 -1.51
C ILE A 54 5.00 -3.52 -0.41
N VAL A 55 5.14 -2.99 0.81
CA VAL A 55 5.58 -3.76 1.99
C VAL A 55 4.47 -3.92 3.02
N GLU A 56 3.34 -3.24 2.84
CA GLU A 56 2.21 -3.27 3.77
C GLU A 56 0.88 -2.94 3.08
N THR A 57 -0.14 -3.74 3.35
CA THR A 57 -1.51 -3.59 2.84
C THR A 57 -2.56 -3.84 3.92
N GLU A 58 -3.77 -3.29 3.74
CA GLU A 58 -4.97 -3.66 4.50
C GLU A 58 -6.11 -4.05 3.57
N ALA A 59 -6.74 -5.18 3.84
CA ALA A 59 -7.90 -5.66 3.11
C ALA A 59 -9.21 -5.10 3.69
N TYR A 60 -10.12 -4.71 2.81
CA TYR A 60 -11.50 -4.34 3.11
C TYR A 60 -12.45 -5.16 2.22
N PRO A 61 -12.77 -6.42 2.61
CA PRO A 61 -13.59 -7.32 1.80
C PRO A 61 -15.07 -6.90 1.75
N PRO A 62 -15.88 -7.49 0.87
CA PRO A 62 -17.33 -7.22 0.82
C PRO A 62 -18.00 -7.39 2.20
N GLY A 63 -18.89 -6.45 2.55
CA GLY A 63 -19.64 -6.49 3.81
C GLY A 63 -18.85 -6.09 5.07
N ASP A 64 -17.57 -5.74 4.95
CA ASP A 64 -16.74 -5.35 6.09
C ASP A 64 -17.19 -4.04 6.74
N ALA A 65 -17.52 -4.11 8.03
CA ALA A 65 -18.00 -3.00 8.85
C ALA A 65 -17.01 -1.84 9.00
N ALA A 66 -15.72 -2.05 8.71
CA ALA A 66 -14.69 -1.02 8.69
C ALA A 66 -14.53 -0.32 7.32
N GLY A 67 -15.11 -0.89 6.26
CA GLY A 67 -14.99 -0.37 4.91
C GLY A 67 -15.99 0.73 4.60
N HIS A 68 -15.65 1.62 3.65
CA HIS A 68 -16.54 2.71 3.24
C HIS A 68 -17.82 2.23 2.55
N HIS A 69 -17.80 1.02 1.98
CA HIS A 69 -18.92 0.36 1.32
C HIS A 69 -19.95 -0.23 2.29
N PHE A 70 -19.67 -0.28 3.60
CA PHE A 70 -20.55 -0.94 4.57
C PHE A 70 -21.97 -0.37 4.60
N ARG A 71 -22.12 0.94 4.34
CA ARG A 71 -23.42 1.62 4.30
C ARG A 71 -24.06 1.63 2.91
N GLY A 72 -23.50 0.92 1.96
CA GLY A 72 -23.95 0.91 0.57
C GLY A 72 -23.31 2.00 -0.31
N PRO A 73 -23.69 2.04 -1.60
CA PRO A 73 -23.07 2.89 -2.60
C PRO A 73 -23.34 4.38 -2.35
N THR A 74 -22.31 5.20 -2.56
CA THR A 74 -22.42 6.67 -2.58
C THR A 74 -21.56 7.23 -3.73
N PRO A 75 -21.82 8.45 -4.23
CA PRO A 75 -21.00 9.06 -5.29
C PRO A 75 -19.51 9.12 -4.95
N ARG A 76 -19.18 9.23 -3.66
CA ARG A 76 -17.79 9.30 -3.15
C ARG A 76 -17.02 7.99 -3.29
N ILE A 77 -17.71 6.85 -3.29
CA ILE A 77 -17.07 5.53 -3.32
C ILE A 77 -17.29 4.80 -4.64
N ARG A 78 -17.80 5.50 -5.67
CA ARG A 78 -18.14 4.91 -6.97
C ARG A 78 -16.98 4.12 -7.60
N SER A 79 -15.74 4.61 -7.45
CA SER A 79 -14.55 3.95 -7.99
C SER A 79 -14.26 2.62 -7.31
N MET A 80 -14.69 2.44 -6.05
CA MET A 80 -14.58 1.18 -5.31
C MET A 80 -15.43 0.06 -5.93
N TYR A 81 -16.37 0.38 -6.82
CA TYR A 81 -17.22 -0.58 -7.54
C TYR A 81 -16.70 -0.90 -8.96
N LEU A 82 -15.54 -0.36 -9.36
CA LEU A 82 -14.93 -0.66 -10.65
C LEU A 82 -14.34 -2.08 -10.69
N ALA A 83 -13.87 -2.52 -11.84
CA ALA A 83 -13.25 -3.84 -11.99
C ALA A 83 -11.91 -3.95 -11.22
N PRO A 84 -11.43 -5.16 -10.84
CA PRO A 84 -10.21 -5.36 -10.07
C PRO A 84 -8.98 -4.68 -10.69
N GLY A 85 -8.20 -3.97 -9.89
CA GLY A 85 -7.00 -3.25 -10.35
C GLY A 85 -7.20 -1.77 -10.64
N HIS A 86 -8.41 -1.23 -10.50
CA HIS A 86 -8.58 0.23 -10.52
C HIS A 86 -8.11 0.87 -9.20
N ALA A 87 -7.70 2.13 -9.25
CA ALA A 87 -7.41 2.94 -8.09
C ALA A 87 -8.71 3.42 -7.43
N TYR A 88 -8.82 3.25 -6.13
CA TYR A 88 -9.78 3.97 -5.30
C TYR A 88 -9.03 4.96 -4.42
N ILE A 89 -9.23 6.26 -4.67
CA ILE A 89 -8.58 7.34 -3.92
C ILE A 89 -9.61 8.10 -3.09
N PHE A 90 -9.34 8.21 -1.79
CA PHE A 90 -10.15 9.06 -0.92
C PHE A 90 -9.29 9.98 -0.07
N PHE A 91 -9.85 11.14 0.27
CA PHE A 91 -9.23 12.09 1.18
C PHE A 91 -9.67 11.81 2.62
N ASN A 92 -8.72 11.55 3.50
CA ASN A 92 -8.96 11.18 4.89
C ASN A 92 -8.66 12.36 5.85
N TYR A 93 -9.60 12.61 6.78
CA TYR A 93 -9.48 13.57 7.88
C TYR A 93 -8.85 14.92 7.53
N GLY A 94 -9.14 15.46 6.35
CA GLY A 94 -8.67 16.81 5.97
C GLY A 94 -7.17 16.92 5.64
N ALA A 95 -6.41 15.82 5.66
CA ALA A 95 -4.95 15.88 5.62
C ALA A 95 -4.33 15.17 4.41
N HIS A 96 -4.78 13.95 4.10
CA HIS A 96 -4.05 13.08 3.18
C HIS A 96 -4.96 12.25 2.29
N PHE A 97 -4.53 12.04 1.05
CA PHE A 97 -5.11 11.05 0.15
C PHE A 97 -4.61 9.65 0.50
N MET A 98 -5.42 8.64 0.19
CA MET A 98 -5.13 7.23 0.44
C MET A 98 -5.27 6.45 -0.87
N LEU A 99 -4.23 5.72 -1.27
CA LEU A 99 -4.24 4.86 -2.45
C LEU A 99 -4.79 3.47 -2.08
N ASN A 100 -5.85 3.05 -2.76
CA ASN A 100 -6.38 1.70 -2.66
C ASN A 100 -6.42 1.05 -4.05
N VAL A 101 -6.31 -0.27 -4.09
CA VAL A 101 -6.52 -1.09 -5.29
C VAL A 101 -7.86 -1.80 -5.15
N VAL A 102 -8.76 -1.59 -6.09
CA VAL A 102 -10.08 -2.22 -6.12
C VAL A 102 -9.94 -3.72 -6.34
N SER A 103 -10.73 -4.50 -5.61
CA SER A 103 -10.85 -5.95 -5.71
C SER A 103 -12.28 -6.36 -6.03
N GLU A 104 -12.49 -7.66 -6.24
CA GLU A 104 -13.80 -8.26 -6.57
C GLU A 104 -14.36 -7.83 -7.95
N PRO A 105 -15.27 -8.61 -8.54
CA PRO A 105 -15.92 -8.23 -9.79
C PRO A 105 -16.57 -6.84 -9.74
N ALA A 106 -16.61 -6.15 -10.89
CA ALA A 106 -17.27 -4.86 -11.00
C ALA A 106 -18.71 -4.92 -10.46
N GLY A 107 -19.11 -3.90 -9.70
CA GLY A 107 -20.38 -3.87 -8.97
C GLY A 107 -20.31 -4.42 -7.53
N ILE A 108 -19.22 -5.06 -7.13
CA ILE A 108 -18.98 -5.49 -5.74
C ILE A 108 -17.88 -4.61 -5.14
N ALA A 109 -18.21 -3.79 -4.15
CA ALA A 109 -17.23 -2.92 -3.54
C ALA A 109 -16.33 -3.67 -2.55
N ALA A 110 -15.03 -3.67 -2.86
CA ALA A 110 -13.97 -4.10 -1.98
C ALA A 110 -12.65 -3.47 -2.44
N ALA A 111 -11.71 -3.28 -1.52
CA ALA A 111 -10.42 -2.69 -1.87
C ALA A 111 -9.31 -3.08 -0.90
N ILE A 112 -8.09 -2.86 -1.37
CA ILE A 112 -6.85 -3.03 -0.62
C ILE A 112 -6.22 -1.66 -0.44
N LEU A 113 -6.13 -1.17 0.80
CA LEU A 113 -5.34 0.02 1.11
C LEU A 113 -3.85 -0.31 1.00
N ILE A 114 -3.11 0.45 0.19
CA ILE A 114 -1.66 0.42 0.19
C ILE A 114 -1.18 1.30 1.34
N ARG A 115 -0.47 0.71 2.31
CA ARG A 115 -0.09 1.41 3.55
C ARG A 115 1.32 1.90 3.59
N ALA A 116 2.24 1.14 3.01
CA ALA A 116 3.63 1.53 2.98
C ALA A 116 4.33 0.94 1.78
N LEU A 117 5.30 1.72 1.29
CA LEU A 117 6.21 1.32 0.23
C LEU A 117 7.64 1.36 0.75
N GLU A 118 8.49 0.46 0.28
CA GLU A 118 9.94 0.64 0.25
C GLU A 118 10.29 1.42 -1.04
N PRO A 119 10.83 2.65 -0.96
CA PRO A 119 11.18 3.44 -2.14
C PRO A 119 12.25 2.75 -2.99
N LEU A 120 12.07 2.77 -4.31
CA LEU A 120 12.99 2.20 -5.29
C LEU A 120 13.58 3.29 -6.19
N ASP A 121 12.75 3.96 -7.01
CA ASP A 121 13.18 5.05 -7.89
C ASP A 121 12.62 6.41 -7.45
N GLY A 122 13.34 7.50 -7.78
CA GLY A 122 12.84 8.87 -7.57
C GLY A 122 12.88 9.32 -6.11
N ILE A 123 13.77 8.75 -5.30
CA ILE A 123 13.89 9.06 -3.85
C ILE A 123 14.07 10.56 -3.60
N GLU A 124 14.91 11.25 -4.38
CA GLU A 124 15.12 12.70 -4.23
C GLU A 124 13.85 13.52 -4.52
N LEU A 125 13.05 13.10 -5.51
CA LEU A 125 11.75 13.72 -5.78
C LEU A 125 10.80 13.49 -4.61
N MET A 126 10.74 12.26 -4.08
CA MET A 126 9.95 11.97 -2.88
C MET A 126 10.37 12.81 -1.68
N GLN A 127 11.67 13.00 -1.45
CA GLN A 127 12.21 13.86 -0.39
C GLN A 127 11.75 15.32 -0.55
N ARG A 128 11.77 15.85 -1.79
CA ARG A 128 11.25 17.19 -2.10
C ARG A 128 9.75 17.29 -1.83
N HIS A 129 8.95 16.34 -2.33
CA HIS A 129 7.50 16.30 -2.11
C HIS A 129 7.14 16.22 -0.61
N ARG A 130 7.94 15.47 0.18
CA ARG A 130 7.72 15.25 1.61
C ARG A 130 8.40 16.30 2.50
N LYS A 131 9.24 17.16 1.94
CA LYS A 131 10.06 18.14 2.67
C LYS A 131 10.86 17.49 3.81
N THR A 132 11.46 16.32 3.54
CA THR A 132 12.28 15.56 4.49
C THR A 132 13.33 14.74 3.77
N THR A 133 14.50 14.60 4.37
CA THR A 133 15.60 13.73 3.88
C THR A 133 15.57 12.34 4.50
N ARG A 134 14.71 12.12 5.51
CA ARG A 134 14.60 10.84 6.23
C ARG A 134 13.93 9.78 5.35
N LEU A 135 14.75 8.94 4.71
CA LEU A 135 14.30 7.87 3.80
C LEU A 135 13.17 7.00 4.38
N LEU A 136 13.33 6.53 5.62
CA LEU A 136 12.34 5.68 6.31
C LEU A 136 10.98 6.34 6.52
N ASP A 137 10.89 7.67 6.43
CA ASP A 137 9.66 8.42 6.66
C ASP A 137 8.98 8.89 5.36
N LEU A 138 9.57 8.62 4.19
CA LEU A 138 9.01 9.05 2.91
C LEU A 138 7.65 8.39 2.64
N THR A 139 7.59 7.07 2.80
CA THR A 139 6.48 6.22 2.35
C THR A 139 5.93 5.29 3.45
N ARG A 140 6.44 5.40 4.68
CA ARG A 140 5.99 4.61 5.84
C ARG A 140 4.67 5.14 6.41
N GLY A 141 3.57 4.84 5.72
CA GLY A 141 2.20 5.22 6.10
C GLY A 141 1.40 5.72 4.88
N PRO A 142 0.07 5.46 4.83
CA PRO A 142 -0.70 5.61 3.59
C PRO A 142 -0.83 7.07 3.13
N GLY A 143 -0.92 8.03 4.05
CA GLY A 143 -0.91 9.45 3.69
C GLY A 143 0.48 9.96 3.30
N ARG A 144 1.54 9.37 3.88
CA ARG A 144 2.93 9.73 3.57
C ARG A 144 3.31 9.26 2.17
N LEU A 145 3.01 8.00 1.83
CA LEU A 145 3.26 7.50 0.48
C LEU A 145 2.47 8.27 -0.58
N ALA A 146 1.19 8.60 -0.32
CA ALA A 146 0.41 9.38 -1.29
C ALA A 146 1.04 10.75 -1.56
N ALA A 147 1.50 11.45 -0.51
CA ALA A 147 2.20 12.72 -0.66
C ALA A 147 3.56 12.56 -1.39
N ALA A 148 4.32 11.52 -1.07
CA ALA A 148 5.60 11.24 -1.73
C ALA A 148 5.42 10.97 -3.23
N PHE A 149 4.33 10.30 -3.59
CA PHE A 149 3.99 9.93 -4.96
C PHE A 149 3.12 10.98 -5.68
N GLN A 150 2.83 12.14 -5.08
CA GLN A 150 1.93 13.15 -5.66
C GLN A 150 0.55 12.59 -6.06
N ILE A 151 0.05 11.62 -5.29
CA ILE A 151 -1.28 11.03 -5.50
C ILE A 151 -2.33 11.93 -4.83
N ASP A 152 -3.29 12.32 -5.64
CA ASP A 152 -4.46 13.09 -5.24
C ASP A 152 -5.75 12.59 -5.92
N ARG A 153 -6.86 13.31 -5.72
CA ARG A 153 -8.19 12.96 -6.24
C ARG A 153 -8.24 12.74 -7.77
N ARG A 154 -7.35 13.33 -8.56
CA ARG A 154 -7.35 13.19 -10.02
C ARG A 154 -7.03 11.76 -10.48
N HIS A 155 -6.42 10.98 -9.60
CA HIS A 155 -6.04 9.58 -9.86
C HIS A 155 -7.14 8.58 -9.46
N ASP A 156 -8.26 9.05 -8.88
CA ASP A 156 -9.38 8.20 -8.53
C ASP A 156 -9.99 7.56 -9.79
N GLY A 157 -10.12 6.23 -9.77
CA GLY A 157 -10.65 5.45 -10.89
C GLY A 157 -9.64 5.14 -12.00
N PHE A 158 -8.35 5.47 -11.85
CA PHE A 158 -7.33 5.06 -12.84
C PHE A 158 -7.23 3.53 -12.90
N ASP A 159 -7.05 2.98 -14.11
CA ASP A 159 -6.76 1.56 -14.28
C ASP A 159 -5.26 1.31 -14.06
N LEU A 160 -4.91 0.70 -12.92
CA LEU A 160 -3.51 0.46 -12.56
C LEU A 160 -2.87 -0.71 -13.32
N CYS A 161 -3.65 -1.45 -14.13
CA CYS A 161 -3.17 -2.56 -14.95
C CYS A 161 -3.11 -2.21 -16.45
N ALA A 162 -3.53 -1.00 -16.84
CA ALA A 162 -3.45 -0.50 -18.20
C ALA A 162 -2.32 0.55 -18.33
N PRO A 163 -1.90 0.89 -19.57
CA PRO A 163 -0.98 2.00 -19.80
C PRO A 163 -1.53 3.30 -19.22
N GLY A 164 -0.73 3.97 -18.40
CA GLY A 164 -1.09 5.22 -17.74
C GLY A 164 0.04 5.72 -16.84
N PRO A 165 -0.08 6.93 -16.28
CA PRO A 165 0.99 7.51 -15.46
C PRO A 165 1.13 6.82 -14.10
N LEU A 166 0.05 6.24 -13.55
CA LEU A 166 0.06 5.51 -12.27
C LEU A 166 -0.35 4.06 -12.53
N TRP A 167 0.52 3.11 -12.19
CA TRP A 167 0.33 1.70 -12.51
C TRP A 167 0.98 0.76 -11.50
N LEU A 168 0.54 -0.50 -11.49
CA LEU A 168 1.12 -1.58 -10.70
C LEU A 168 2.15 -2.35 -11.51
N GLY A 169 3.34 -2.53 -10.96
CA GLY A 169 4.41 -3.32 -11.54
C GLY A 169 4.77 -4.54 -10.71
N GLU A 170 5.62 -5.38 -11.27
CA GLU A 170 6.30 -6.46 -10.57
C GLU A 170 7.79 -6.47 -10.92
N ILE A 171 8.57 -6.97 -9.96
CA ILE A 171 10.02 -7.11 -10.06
C ILE A 171 10.42 -8.55 -9.76
N SER A 172 11.61 -8.96 -10.21
CA SER A 172 12.15 -10.31 -9.99
C SER A 172 12.58 -10.60 -8.54
N HIS A 173 12.57 -9.58 -7.67
CA HIS A 173 13.00 -9.73 -6.28
C HIS A 173 12.01 -10.61 -5.49
N PRO A 174 12.50 -11.60 -4.73
CA PRO A 174 11.64 -12.45 -3.93
C PRO A 174 10.97 -11.66 -2.81
N THR A 175 9.67 -11.87 -2.62
CA THR A 175 8.95 -11.35 -1.45
C THR A 175 9.39 -12.11 -0.20
N GLY A 176 9.75 -11.38 0.86
CA GLY A 176 10.05 -11.96 2.17
C GLY A 176 8.83 -12.60 2.84
N GLN A 177 9.00 -13.07 4.07
CA GLN A 177 7.92 -13.72 4.79
C GLN A 177 6.77 -12.74 5.10
N ILE A 178 5.55 -13.05 4.64
CA ILE A 178 4.37 -12.20 4.86
C ILE A 178 3.73 -12.49 6.23
N GLY A 179 3.73 -11.49 7.10
CA GLY A 179 2.98 -11.48 8.35
C GLY A 179 1.53 -11.04 8.17
N LYS A 180 0.68 -11.32 9.17
CA LYS A 180 -0.68 -10.80 9.27
C LYS A 180 -0.96 -10.26 10.67
N THR A 181 -1.76 -9.21 10.78
CA THR A 181 -2.11 -8.58 12.06
C THR A 181 -3.38 -7.75 11.91
N VAL A 182 -3.83 -7.13 12.99
CA VAL A 182 -4.97 -6.22 12.99
C VAL A 182 -4.67 -4.95 12.20
N ARG A 183 -5.73 -4.37 11.63
CA ARG A 183 -5.68 -3.11 10.88
C ARG A 183 -5.53 -1.91 11.82
N ILE A 184 -5.04 -0.80 11.28
CA ILE A 184 -4.69 0.42 12.04
C ILE A 184 -5.73 1.51 11.77
N GLY A 185 -6.19 2.15 12.84
CA GLY A 185 -7.05 3.33 12.75
C GLY A 185 -8.53 3.01 12.48
N ILE A 186 -8.96 1.78 12.77
CA ILE A 186 -10.36 1.37 12.68
C ILE A 186 -10.92 0.99 14.05
N THR A 187 -12.22 1.20 14.26
CA THR A 187 -12.94 0.86 15.50
C THR A 187 -13.91 -0.32 15.33
N ARG A 188 -14.31 -0.64 14.09
CA ARG A 188 -15.16 -1.77 13.74
C ARG A 188 -14.32 -2.88 13.13
N ALA A 189 -14.69 -4.15 13.35
CA ALA A 189 -13.94 -5.30 12.85
C ALA A 189 -12.42 -5.19 13.11
N ALA A 190 -12.06 -4.61 14.27
CA ALA A 190 -10.70 -4.21 14.63
C ALA A 190 -9.84 -5.40 15.11
N ASP A 191 -10.47 -6.51 15.46
CA ASP A 191 -9.88 -7.79 15.84
C ASP A 191 -9.48 -8.64 14.63
N GLN A 192 -10.04 -8.36 13.44
CA GLN A 192 -9.77 -9.13 12.24
C GLN A 192 -8.33 -8.92 11.73
N LEU A 193 -7.65 -10.04 11.40
CA LEU A 193 -6.26 -10.05 10.93
C LEU A 193 -6.15 -9.76 9.42
N LEU A 194 -6.64 -8.59 9.00
CA LEU A 194 -6.73 -8.16 7.61
C LEU A 194 -5.63 -7.15 7.20
N ARG A 195 -4.59 -6.97 8.01
CA ARG A 195 -3.38 -6.22 7.65
C ARG A 195 -2.25 -7.18 7.32
N PHE A 196 -1.65 -7.04 6.15
CA PHE A 196 -0.53 -7.86 5.68
C PHE A 196 0.72 -7.01 5.53
N TYR A 197 1.87 -7.58 5.85
CA TYR A 197 3.14 -6.86 5.79
C TYR A 197 4.31 -7.82 5.60
N GLU A 198 5.39 -7.33 5.01
CA GLU A 198 6.64 -8.08 4.94
C GLU A 198 7.40 -8.02 6.28
N ARG A 199 7.68 -9.19 6.87
CA ARG A 199 8.34 -9.27 8.18
C ARG A 199 9.77 -8.78 8.10
N GLY A 200 10.17 -7.98 9.08
CA GLY A 200 11.53 -7.42 9.18
C GLY A 200 11.78 -6.21 8.27
N ASN A 201 10.86 -5.87 7.36
CA ASN A 201 11.04 -4.71 6.48
C ASN A 201 10.89 -3.40 7.29
N PRO A 202 11.90 -2.49 7.27
CA PRO A 202 11.89 -1.28 8.09
C PRO A 202 10.87 -0.23 7.62
N PHE A 203 10.34 -0.34 6.41
CA PHE A 203 9.35 0.56 5.85
C PHE A 203 7.91 0.23 6.28
N VAL A 204 7.66 -0.90 6.96
CA VAL A 204 6.34 -1.23 7.51
C VAL A 204 5.89 -0.17 8.52
N SER A 205 4.67 0.35 8.35
CA SER A 205 4.13 1.44 9.14
C SER A 205 3.47 1.00 10.45
N GLY A 206 3.17 1.99 11.28
CA GLY A 206 2.41 1.82 12.51
C GLY A 206 3.22 1.34 13.72
N PRO A 207 2.54 1.10 14.85
CA PRO A 207 3.18 0.71 16.11
C PRO A 207 3.86 -0.66 16.03
N GLN A 208 5.12 -0.75 16.44
CA GLN A 208 5.89 -2.01 16.44
C GLN A 208 5.22 -3.11 17.28
N ARG A 209 4.49 -2.76 18.35
CA ARG A 209 3.71 -3.71 19.16
C ARG A 209 2.71 -4.54 18.34
N LEU A 210 2.22 -4.01 17.23
CA LEU A 210 1.29 -4.70 16.33
C LEU A 210 2.00 -5.64 15.33
N LEU A 211 3.33 -5.69 15.33
CA LEU A 211 4.13 -6.61 14.52
C LEU A 211 4.60 -7.83 15.32
N LEU A 212 4.48 -7.77 16.64
CA LEU A 212 4.79 -8.89 17.54
C LEU A 212 3.75 -10.02 17.40
N PRO A 213 4.17 -11.29 17.55
CA PRO A 213 3.27 -12.44 17.63
C PRO A 213 2.17 -12.24 18.69
N HIS A 214 1.00 -12.83 18.46
CA HIS A 214 -0.17 -12.63 19.34
C HIS A 214 0.10 -13.10 20.79
N ALA A 215 0.89 -14.16 20.97
CA ALA A 215 1.30 -14.68 22.27
C ALA A 215 2.11 -13.67 23.11
N THR A 216 2.92 -12.83 22.47
CA THR A 216 3.75 -11.82 23.15
C THR A 216 2.97 -10.54 23.51
N ARG A 217 1.80 -10.31 22.90
CA ARG A 217 0.95 -9.12 23.20
C ARG A 217 0.23 -9.21 24.55
N LYS A 218 -0.17 -10.42 24.97
CA LYS A 218 -0.80 -10.61 26.30
C LYS A 218 0.18 -10.32 27.44
N LYS A 219 1.46 -10.67 27.29
CA LYS A 219 2.49 -10.37 28.30
C LYS A 219 2.79 -8.88 28.42
N ALA A 220 2.83 -8.13 27.31
CA ALA A 220 3.13 -6.69 27.32
C ALA A 220 1.96 -5.79 27.77
N ALA A 221 0.74 -6.34 27.90
CA ALA A 221 -0.42 -5.62 28.43
C ALA A 221 -0.64 -5.87 29.94
N LEU A 222 0.19 -6.71 30.55
CA LEU A 222 0.15 -7.10 31.97
C LEU A 222 1.42 -6.64 32.72
N SER A 223 2.22 -5.76 32.11
CA SER A 223 3.44 -5.16 32.64
C SER A 223 3.38 -3.65 32.46
#